data_AF-A0A1Y4SN74-F1
#
_entry.id   AF-A0A1Y4SN74-F1
#
_cell.length_a   1.000
_cell.length_b   1.000
_cell.length_c   1.000
_cell.angle_alpha   90.00
_cell.angle_beta   90.00
_cell.angle_gamma   90.00
#
_symmetry.space_group_name_H-M   'P 1'
#
loop_
_entity.id
_entity.type
_entity.pdbx_description
1 polymer ?
#
loop_
_entity_poly.entity_id
_entity_poly.type
_entity_poly.pdbx_seq_one_letter_code
_entity_poly.pdbx_strand_id
1 'polypeptide(L)'
;MKKKICLIFSLLLILIPSLSSLVYGADTHLNDISIHTTLNNDGSAHVQEIWDINIEEGTEIYKVFDNMGDSHISNFNVVDDQGNRYQNIGEWDVDLDKEDKDGKCGMIQDGDRYELCFGIGEYGRRTYTFEYDIANFVQQYQDTQGFNYAFFSEMELEPQHVKITVSSSHDFNKNNAKIWAFGYQGVVYFDHGDVIMETQSAVPEGAKMQLLMQIDNETFTNAHVNDQSFQKILEDAIDGSQYEDEFYDQGDYYNSFMYKDNTAMIIAIVFAVIGLIGAVVVVLIVAYTRGRVDFQFNDHIPLNHEPPMFRDIPCQKDLFQFYYYAKKLGLITDQDRDGLIAAILLRWIKENYIEFQKEEVKQFLFFKKEGYSVDLDNDIPITHPLEKKLFQFFRQAAGSNQVLETDEFESWCKENYEKIDEWFESIDEYIENELRNQHLLTLETTYTSFLKIRFSHSTDTYDASIREEMEHIIGLKTFLEEMSLIDEKEVIEVKLWEEYLIFASILQIADKVQEQLGRLCPTFNEQSQLDTIYTMHMVHMFSHNSMKASHDASIAASGGGGSSSFTGGGGGFSGGGGGGVR
;
A
#
# COMPACT_ATOMS: atom_id res chain seq x y z
N MET A 1 -20.44 -43.58 -74.48
CA MET A 1 -21.22 -42.72 -73.55
C MET A 1 -20.30 -41.68 -72.88
N LYS A 2 -19.70 -40.80 -73.69
CA LYS A 2 -18.66 -39.83 -73.30
C LYS A 2 -19.18 -38.37 -73.30
N LYS A 3 -20.45 -38.14 -72.94
CA LYS A 3 -21.09 -36.81 -73.05
C LYS A 3 -21.92 -36.36 -71.83
N LYS A 4 -21.74 -36.94 -70.64
CA LYS A 4 -22.50 -36.52 -69.43
C LYS A 4 -21.67 -36.28 -68.16
N ILE A 5 -20.35 -36.16 -68.26
CA ILE A 5 -19.46 -35.96 -67.08
C ILE A 5 -18.69 -34.62 -67.14
N CYS A 6 -18.92 -33.77 -68.15
CA CYS A 6 -18.25 -32.45 -68.24
C CYS A 6 -19.16 -31.25 -67.95
N LEU A 7 -20.41 -31.45 -67.52
CA LEU A 7 -21.36 -30.34 -67.32
C LEU A 7 -21.76 -30.11 -65.85
N ILE A 8 -21.20 -30.87 -64.91
CA ILE A 8 -21.39 -30.65 -63.46
C ILE A 8 -20.18 -29.93 -62.84
N PHE A 9 -19.04 -29.87 -63.53
CA PHE A 9 -17.85 -29.16 -63.05
C PHE A 9 -17.75 -27.69 -63.51
N SER A 10 -18.62 -27.24 -64.42
CA SER A 10 -18.62 -25.85 -64.94
C SER A 10 -19.78 -24.99 -64.40
N LEU A 11 -20.64 -25.53 -63.54
CA LEU A 11 -21.69 -24.77 -62.85
C LEU A 11 -21.47 -24.63 -61.34
N LEU A 12 -20.34 -25.14 -60.82
CA LEU A 12 -19.92 -24.98 -59.43
C LEU A 12 -18.80 -23.93 -59.26
N LEU A 13 -18.57 -23.10 -60.28
CA LEU A 13 -17.51 -22.08 -60.31
C LEU A 13 -18.04 -20.65 -60.49
N ILE A 14 -19.35 -20.43 -60.35
CA ILE A 14 -20.01 -19.09 -60.50
C ILE A 14 -20.82 -18.71 -59.24
N LEU A 15 -20.63 -19.45 -58.13
CA LEU A 15 -21.15 -19.10 -56.80
C LEU A 15 -19.97 -19.03 -55.81
N ILE A 16 -18.96 -18.24 -56.18
CA ILE A 16 -18.11 -17.61 -55.17
C ILE A 16 -18.81 -16.26 -54.95
N PRO A 17 -19.58 -16.05 -53.85
CA PRO A 17 -19.77 -14.68 -53.41
C PRO A 17 -18.34 -14.14 -53.28
N SER A 18 -18.07 -13.02 -53.96
CA SER A 18 -16.88 -12.22 -53.70
C SER A 18 -16.69 -12.22 -52.20
N LEU A 19 -15.68 -12.96 -51.73
CA LEU A 19 -15.10 -12.74 -50.43
C LEU A 19 -14.62 -11.30 -50.53
N SER A 20 -15.51 -10.36 -50.18
CA SER A 20 -15.09 -9.23 -49.36
C SER A 20 -14.13 -9.86 -48.39
N SER A 21 -12.87 -9.45 -48.48
CA SER A 21 -11.93 -9.66 -47.39
C SER A 21 -12.75 -9.55 -46.11
N LEU A 22 -12.79 -10.63 -45.33
CA LEU A 22 -12.94 -10.48 -43.90
C LEU A 22 -11.79 -9.53 -43.55
N VAL A 23 -12.07 -8.23 -43.59
CA VAL A 23 -11.44 -7.27 -42.72
C VAL A 23 -11.82 -7.84 -41.38
N TYR A 24 -10.90 -8.60 -40.80
CA TYR A 24 -10.81 -8.66 -39.35
C TYR A 24 -10.86 -7.18 -38.96
N GLY A 25 -11.95 -6.74 -38.31
CA GLY A 25 -11.97 -5.44 -37.67
C GLY A 25 -10.71 -5.40 -36.84
N ALA A 26 -9.79 -4.52 -37.22
CA ALA A 26 -8.63 -4.26 -36.41
C ALA A 26 -9.18 -3.42 -35.26
N ASP A 27 -9.26 -4.03 -34.08
CA ASP A 27 -9.87 -3.41 -32.92
C ASP A 27 -9.16 -2.08 -32.61
N THR A 28 -9.94 -1.01 -32.45
CA THR A 28 -9.45 0.25 -31.87
C THR A 28 -8.80 -0.07 -30.53
N HIS A 29 -7.52 0.29 -30.37
CA HIS A 29 -6.71 -0.16 -29.23
C HIS A 29 -6.20 1.02 -28.42
N LEU A 30 -6.51 1.04 -27.12
CA LEU A 30 -6.10 2.08 -26.20
C LEU A 30 -4.84 1.62 -25.45
N ASN A 31 -3.71 2.26 -25.72
CA ASN A 31 -2.41 1.86 -25.18
C ASN A 31 -2.19 2.43 -23.78
N ASP A 32 -2.41 3.73 -23.61
CA ASP A 32 -2.14 4.44 -22.36
C ASP A 32 -3.18 5.55 -22.16
N ILE A 33 -3.61 5.70 -20.91
CA ILE A 33 -4.35 6.88 -20.45
C ILE A 33 -3.56 7.49 -19.29
N SER A 34 -3.21 8.77 -19.44
CA SER A 34 -2.66 9.58 -18.35
C SER A 34 -3.64 10.69 -18.00
N ILE A 35 -4.07 10.77 -16.74
CA ILE A 35 -5.00 11.79 -16.24
C ILE A 35 -4.32 12.62 -15.15
N HIS A 36 -4.27 13.93 -15.33
CA HIS A 36 -3.79 14.88 -14.35
C HIS A 36 -4.96 15.75 -13.87
N THR A 37 -5.29 15.65 -12.59
CA THR A 37 -6.36 16.42 -11.97
C THR A 37 -5.78 17.34 -10.91
N THR A 38 -5.77 18.64 -11.21
CA THR A 38 -5.31 19.67 -10.27
C THR A 38 -6.50 20.27 -9.54
N LEU A 39 -6.57 20.08 -8.23
CA LEU A 39 -7.57 20.69 -7.36
C LEU A 39 -7.21 22.14 -7.04
N ASN A 40 -8.14 23.05 -7.29
CA ASN A 40 -8.01 24.46 -7.00
C ASN A 40 -8.52 24.78 -5.58
N ASN A 41 -8.02 25.87 -4.98
CA ASN A 41 -8.38 26.26 -3.61
C ASN A 41 -9.87 26.55 -3.38
N ASP A 42 -10.64 26.78 -4.44
CA ASP A 42 -12.09 26.96 -4.40
C ASP A 42 -12.87 25.63 -4.48
N GLY A 43 -12.18 24.49 -4.56
CA GLY A 43 -12.79 23.16 -4.67
C GLY A 43 -13.16 22.73 -6.09
N SER A 44 -12.87 23.55 -7.11
CA SER A 44 -12.94 23.12 -8.51
C SER A 44 -11.71 22.29 -8.90
N ALA A 45 -11.80 21.56 -10.01
CA ALA A 45 -10.69 20.80 -10.57
C ALA A 45 -10.40 21.22 -12.01
N HIS A 46 -9.13 21.35 -12.36
CA HIS A 46 -8.67 21.37 -13.73
C HIS A 46 -8.17 19.97 -14.10
N VAL A 47 -8.69 19.40 -15.18
CA VAL A 47 -8.34 18.05 -15.63
C VAL A 47 -7.67 18.13 -17.00
N GLN A 48 -6.55 17.44 -17.15
CA GLN A 48 -5.89 17.15 -18.41
C GLN A 48 -5.82 15.64 -18.59
N GLU A 49 -6.30 15.16 -19.73
CA GLU A 49 -6.18 13.76 -20.13
C GLU A 49 -5.34 13.62 -21.39
N ILE A 50 -4.52 12.57 -21.41
CA ILE A 50 -3.67 12.20 -22.54
C ILE A 50 -3.99 10.77 -22.91
N TRP A 51 -4.55 10.56 -24.11
CA TRP A 51 -4.95 9.25 -24.60
C TRP A 51 -4.03 8.86 -25.78
N ASP A 52 -3.32 7.74 -25.65
CA ASP A 52 -2.56 7.10 -26.72
C ASP A 52 -3.36 5.95 -27.32
N ILE A 53 -3.91 6.17 -28.51
CA ILE A 53 -4.94 5.32 -29.11
C ILE A 53 -4.60 4.99 -30.56
N ASN A 54 -4.81 3.74 -30.97
CA ASN A 54 -4.81 3.33 -32.37
C ASN A 54 -6.25 3.28 -32.90
N ILE A 55 -6.55 4.14 -33.87
CA ILE A 55 -7.90 4.33 -34.40
C ILE A 55 -7.94 3.87 -35.85
N GLU A 56 -8.87 2.97 -36.20
CA GLU A 56 -9.01 2.47 -37.57
C GLU A 56 -10.39 2.73 -38.19
N GLU A 57 -11.36 3.14 -37.37
CA GLU A 57 -12.72 3.48 -37.76
C GLU A 57 -13.32 4.58 -36.86
N GLY A 58 -14.57 4.97 -37.12
CA GLY A 58 -15.26 6.03 -36.39
C GLY A 58 -15.01 7.45 -36.91
N THR A 59 -15.85 8.37 -36.50
CA THR A 59 -15.81 9.79 -36.83
C THR A 59 -15.44 10.68 -35.64
N GLU A 60 -15.58 10.19 -34.40
CA GLU A 60 -15.20 10.91 -33.18
C GLU A 60 -14.68 10.00 -32.07
N ILE A 61 -13.91 10.59 -31.16
CA ILE A 61 -13.72 10.06 -29.81
C ILE A 61 -14.70 10.76 -28.88
N TYR A 62 -15.25 10.01 -27.94
CA TYR A 62 -16.13 10.55 -26.90
C TYR A 62 -15.76 10.04 -25.51
N LYS A 63 -16.05 10.86 -24.50
CA LYS A 63 -15.96 10.51 -23.08
C LYS A 63 -17.22 10.98 -22.35
N VAL A 64 -17.92 10.04 -21.73
CA VAL A 64 -19.13 10.28 -20.94
C VAL A 64 -18.75 10.62 -19.50
N PHE A 65 -19.57 11.43 -18.85
CA PHE A 65 -19.54 11.74 -17.44
C PHE A 65 -20.96 11.63 -16.91
N ASP A 66 -21.21 10.60 -16.11
CA ASP A 66 -22.51 10.37 -15.48
C ASP A 66 -22.55 10.94 -14.06
N ASN A 67 -23.75 10.97 -13.45
CA ASN A 67 -23.95 11.29 -12.04
C ASN A 67 -23.26 12.59 -11.57
N MET A 68 -23.14 13.61 -12.41
CA MET A 68 -22.39 14.82 -12.04
C MET A 68 -23.13 15.65 -11.00
N GLY A 69 -24.44 15.46 -10.81
CA GLY A 69 -25.25 16.21 -9.84
C GLY A 69 -25.10 17.72 -10.05
N ASP A 70 -24.64 18.42 -9.02
CA ASP A 70 -24.38 19.88 -9.06
C ASP A 70 -23.00 20.23 -9.66
N SER A 71 -22.21 19.26 -10.11
CA SER A 71 -20.93 19.47 -10.79
C SER A 71 -21.15 19.76 -12.27
N HIS A 72 -20.32 20.64 -12.84
CA HIS A 72 -20.48 21.08 -14.22
C HIS A 72 -19.13 21.14 -14.93
N ILE A 73 -19.11 20.70 -16.19
CA ILE A 73 -17.92 20.73 -17.04
C ILE A 73 -17.88 22.03 -17.85
N SER A 74 -16.71 22.63 -17.94
CA SER A 74 -16.47 23.83 -18.74
C SER A 74 -15.05 23.84 -19.33
N ASN A 75 -14.75 24.85 -20.16
CA ASN A 75 -13.42 25.09 -20.73
C ASN A 75 -12.81 23.90 -21.51
N PHE A 76 -13.67 23.05 -22.09
CA PHE A 76 -13.24 21.91 -22.89
C PHE A 76 -12.39 22.33 -24.09
N ASN A 77 -11.19 21.76 -24.19
CA ASN A 77 -10.29 21.98 -25.32
C ASN A 77 -9.52 20.71 -25.68
N VAL A 78 -9.11 20.58 -26.94
CA VAL A 78 -8.41 19.40 -27.47
C VAL A 78 -7.22 19.83 -28.33
N VAL A 79 -6.11 19.12 -28.19
CA VAL A 79 -4.90 19.23 -28.98
C VAL A 79 -4.48 17.84 -29.45
N ASP A 80 -4.20 17.67 -30.73
CA ASP A 80 -3.65 16.42 -31.26
C ASP A 80 -2.11 16.37 -31.15
N ASP A 81 -1.55 15.19 -31.43
CA ASP A 81 -0.11 14.90 -31.49
C ASP A 81 0.68 15.73 -32.52
N GLN A 82 0.01 16.42 -33.44
CA GLN A 82 0.62 17.36 -34.39
C GLN A 82 0.64 18.80 -33.85
N GLY A 83 0.03 19.04 -32.70
CA GLY A 83 -0.10 20.35 -32.07
C GLY A 83 -1.26 21.18 -32.61
N ASN A 84 -2.18 20.59 -33.38
CA ASN A 84 -3.36 21.27 -33.87
C ASN A 84 -4.36 21.47 -32.74
N ARG A 85 -4.72 22.72 -32.48
CA ARG A 85 -5.78 23.05 -31.51
C ARG A 85 -7.14 22.97 -32.19
N TYR A 86 -8.01 22.15 -31.63
CA TYR A 86 -9.35 21.96 -32.17
C TYR A 86 -10.24 23.17 -31.90
N GLN A 87 -11.13 23.46 -32.84
CA GLN A 87 -12.14 24.49 -32.67
C GLN A 87 -13.28 23.95 -31.78
N ASN A 88 -13.47 24.53 -30.59
CA ASN A 88 -14.64 24.23 -29.77
C ASN A 88 -15.90 24.88 -30.39
N ILE A 89 -16.86 24.05 -30.81
CA ILE A 89 -18.11 24.48 -31.45
C ILE A 89 -19.30 24.56 -30.50
N GLY A 90 -19.11 24.27 -29.22
CA GLY A 90 -20.18 24.24 -28.21
C GLY A 90 -20.94 22.90 -28.26
N GLU A 91 -22.19 22.93 -28.70
CA GLU A 91 -23.04 21.74 -28.82
C GLU A 91 -22.49 20.80 -29.92
N TRP A 92 -22.33 19.52 -29.58
CA TRP A 92 -21.86 18.50 -30.51
C TRP A 92 -23.02 17.80 -31.22
N ASP A 93 -22.88 17.59 -32.54
CA ASP A 93 -23.82 16.84 -33.36
C ASP A 93 -23.18 15.53 -33.82
N VAL A 94 -23.72 14.42 -33.33
CA VAL A 94 -23.22 13.05 -33.58
C VAL A 94 -23.51 12.58 -35.00
N ASP A 95 -24.46 13.21 -35.70
CA ASP A 95 -24.86 12.80 -37.05
C ASP A 95 -24.00 13.44 -38.16
N LEU A 96 -23.05 14.32 -37.80
CA LEU A 96 -22.13 14.92 -38.78
C LEU A 96 -21.12 13.90 -39.33
N ASP A 97 -20.77 14.07 -40.60
CA ASP A 97 -19.74 13.26 -41.25
C ASP A 97 -18.34 13.58 -40.68
N LYS A 98 -17.41 12.66 -40.87
CA LYS A 98 -16.04 12.74 -40.35
C LYS A 98 -15.31 14.02 -40.76
N GLU A 99 -15.43 14.42 -42.03
CA GLU A 99 -14.80 15.63 -42.55
C GLU A 99 -15.35 16.90 -41.90
N ASP A 100 -16.61 16.89 -41.48
CA ASP A 100 -17.23 18.01 -40.77
C ASP A 100 -16.85 18.04 -39.29
N LYS A 101 -16.47 16.90 -38.70
CA LYS A 101 -15.99 16.79 -37.32
C LYS A 101 -14.49 17.06 -37.17
N ASP A 102 -13.71 16.87 -38.22
CA ASP A 102 -12.24 17.02 -38.22
C ASP A 102 -11.79 18.40 -37.69
N GLY A 103 -10.84 18.38 -36.75
CA GLY A 103 -10.32 19.56 -36.08
C GLY A 103 -11.33 20.32 -35.21
N LYS A 104 -12.45 19.70 -34.81
CA LYS A 104 -13.47 20.30 -33.93
C LYS A 104 -13.71 19.46 -32.68
N CYS A 105 -14.08 20.14 -31.61
CA CYS A 105 -14.53 19.52 -30.37
C CYS A 105 -15.80 20.21 -29.86
N GLY A 106 -16.56 19.53 -29.02
CA GLY A 106 -17.78 20.06 -28.42
C GLY A 106 -18.28 19.12 -27.33
N MET A 107 -19.47 19.41 -26.80
CA MET A 107 -20.09 18.57 -25.78
C MET A 107 -21.57 18.37 -26.04
N ILE A 108 -22.08 17.24 -25.56
CA ILE A 108 -23.50 16.96 -25.40
C ILE A 108 -23.81 17.07 -23.90
N GLN A 109 -24.91 17.71 -23.55
CA GLN A 109 -25.38 17.79 -22.17
C GLN A 109 -26.85 17.36 -22.11
N ASP A 110 -27.14 16.39 -21.24
CA ASP A 110 -28.51 15.97 -20.91
C ASP A 110 -28.64 15.89 -19.39
N GLY A 111 -29.23 16.94 -18.80
CA GLY A 111 -29.30 17.08 -17.34
C GLY A 111 -27.91 17.19 -16.71
N ASP A 112 -27.59 16.24 -15.83
CA ASP A 112 -26.30 16.09 -15.16
C ASP A 112 -25.35 15.09 -15.85
N ARG A 113 -25.72 14.60 -17.04
CA ARG A 113 -24.84 13.82 -17.90
C ARG A 113 -24.15 14.71 -18.93
N TYR A 114 -22.85 14.53 -19.08
CA TYR A 114 -22.05 15.20 -20.11
C TYR A 114 -21.38 14.16 -21.02
N GLU A 115 -21.19 14.51 -22.28
CA GLU A 115 -20.38 13.75 -23.24
C GLU A 115 -19.44 14.72 -23.94
N LEU A 116 -18.13 14.59 -23.70
CA LEU A 116 -17.11 15.36 -24.41
C LEU A 116 -16.77 14.64 -25.70
N CYS A 117 -16.84 15.33 -26.83
CA CYS A 117 -16.65 14.75 -28.15
C CYS A 117 -15.63 15.54 -28.98
N PHE A 118 -14.81 14.84 -29.76
CA PHE A 118 -13.92 15.48 -30.72
C PHE A 118 -13.65 14.62 -31.95
N GLY A 119 -13.55 15.28 -33.11
CA GLY A 119 -13.47 14.60 -34.39
C GLY A 119 -12.15 13.87 -34.62
N ILE A 120 -12.24 12.70 -35.23
CA ILE A 120 -11.07 11.93 -35.65
C ILE A 120 -10.56 12.50 -36.97
N GLY A 121 -9.32 12.99 -36.95
CA GLY A 121 -8.56 13.40 -38.13
C GLY A 121 -8.04 12.17 -38.90
N GLU A 122 -6.73 12.04 -39.09
CA GLU A 122 -6.19 10.84 -39.73
C GLU A 122 -6.23 9.61 -38.80
N TYR A 123 -6.62 8.46 -39.35
CA TYR A 123 -6.53 7.16 -38.69
C TYR A 123 -5.09 6.72 -38.45
N GLY A 124 -4.92 5.75 -37.55
CA GLY A 124 -3.65 5.21 -37.06
C GLY A 124 -3.45 5.50 -35.59
N ARG A 125 -2.22 5.31 -35.10
CA ARG A 125 -1.83 5.65 -33.73
C ARG A 125 -1.74 7.15 -33.57
N ARG A 126 -2.56 7.71 -32.69
CA ARG A 126 -2.64 9.12 -32.35
C ARG A 126 -2.50 9.31 -30.85
N THR A 127 -2.00 10.48 -30.47
CA THR A 127 -2.10 10.96 -29.09
C THR A 127 -2.99 12.21 -29.08
N TYR A 128 -3.97 12.23 -28.18
CA TYR A 128 -4.80 13.40 -27.94
C TYR A 128 -4.58 13.88 -26.51
N THR A 129 -4.40 15.20 -26.36
CA THR A 129 -4.42 15.87 -25.07
C THR A 129 -5.68 16.74 -25.01
N PHE A 130 -6.54 16.48 -24.03
CA PHE A 130 -7.73 17.29 -23.83
C PHE A 130 -7.87 17.72 -22.39
N GLU A 131 -8.38 18.93 -22.22
CA GLU A 131 -8.48 19.59 -20.92
C GLU A 131 -9.88 20.13 -20.71
N TYR A 132 -10.32 20.16 -19.46
CA TYR A 132 -11.60 20.71 -19.05
C TYR A 132 -11.58 21.01 -17.54
N ASP A 133 -12.48 21.90 -17.11
CA ASP A 133 -12.65 22.24 -15.70
C ASP A 133 -13.94 21.65 -15.16
N ILE A 134 -13.89 21.10 -13.94
CA ILE A 134 -15.05 20.62 -13.20
C ILE A 134 -15.30 21.55 -12.02
N ALA A 135 -16.42 22.26 -12.04
CA ALA A 135 -16.90 23.00 -10.88
C ALA A 135 -17.48 22.06 -9.82
N ASN A 136 -17.41 22.46 -8.55
CA ASN A 136 -17.95 21.69 -7.41
C ASN A 136 -17.36 20.28 -7.29
N PHE A 137 -16.07 20.09 -7.57
CA PHE A 137 -15.43 18.78 -7.50
C PHE A 137 -15.28 18.31 -6.05
N VAL A 138 -14.63 19.14 -5.21
CA VAL A 138 -14.48 18.88 -3.78
C VAL A 138 -15.78 19.22 -3.06
N GLN A 139 -16.29 18.25 -2.29
CA GLN A 139 -17.46 18.38 -1.45
C GLN A 139 -17.07 18.73 -0.02
N GLN A 140 -17.89 19.55 0.63
CA GLN A 140 -17.93 19.75 2.07
C GLN A 140 -19.05 18.87 2.63
N TYR A 141 -18.68 17.70 3.15
CA TYR A 141 -19.59 16.82 3.89
C TYR A 141 -19.80 17.32 5.33
N GLN A 142 -20.71 16.68 6.05
CA GLN A 142 -21.03 17.05 7.44
C GLN A 142 -19.84 16.94 8.40
N ASP A 143 -18.94 16.00 8.13
CA ASP A 143 -17.84 15.56 9.00
C ASP A 143 -16.46 15.93 8.45
N THR A 144 -16.31 16.13 7.14
CA THR A 144 -15.01 16.29 6.47
C THR A 144 -15.15 16.94 5.09
N GLN A 145 -14.04 17.33 4.45
CA GLN A 145 -14.01 17.57 3.01
C GLN A 145 -13.63 16.29 2.27
N GLY A 146 -13.92 16.22 0.97
CA GLY A 146 -13.51 15.07 0.18
C GLY A 146 -14.24 15.00 -1.16
N PHE A 147 -14.08 13.88 -1.84
CA PHE A 147 -14.84 13.58 -3.04
C PHE A 147 -14.95 12.06 -3.24
N ASN A 148 -16.00 11.66 -3.94
CA ASN A 148 -16.19 10.32 -4.46
C ASN A 148 -16.33 10.43 -5.98
N TYR A 149 -15.26 10.11 -6.72
CA TYR A 149 -15.19 10.41 -8.16
C TYR A 149 -14.71 9.19 -8.95
N ALA A 150 -15.45 8.83 -9.99
CA ALA A 150 -14.99 7.88 -11.00
C ALA A 150 -14.42 8.64 -12.19
N PHE A 151 -13.15 8.37 -12.51
CA PHE A 151 -12.51 8.98 -13.68
C PHE A 151 -13.07 8.43 -15.00
N PHE A 152 -13.51 7.18 -14.96
CA PHE A 152 -14.38 6.53 -15.93
C PHE A 152 -15.06 5.32 -15.27
N SER A 153 -16.18 4.91 -15.82
CA SER A 153 -16.89 3.68 -15.45
C SER A 153 -17.57 3.13 -16.69
N GLU A 154 -17.48 1.84 -16.96
CA GLU A 154 -18.06 1.26 -18.18
C GLU A 154 -17.31 1.69 -19.47
N MET A 155 -15.98 1.77 -19.41
CA MET A 155 -15.16 2.06 -20.59
C MET A 155 -15.35 0.98 -21.66
N GLU A 156 -15.68 1.37 -22.91
CA GLU A 156 -15.81 0.44 -24.05
C GLU A 156 -14.44 -0.03 -24.55
N LEU A 157 -13.41 0.82 -24.41
CA LEU A 157 -12.03 0.47 -24.74
C LEU A 157 -11.33 -0.16 -23.53
N GLU A 158 -10.40 -1.09 -23.80
CA GLU A 158 -9.58 -1.76 -22.79
C GLU A 158 -8.17 -1.13 -22.72
N PRO A 159 -7.94 -0.08 -21.93
CA PRO A 159 -6.61 0.53 -21.84
C PRO A 159 -5.60 -0.46 -21.24
N GLN A 160 -4.43 -0.58 -21.87
CA GLN A 160 -3.37 -1.46 -21.36
C GLN A 160 -2.73 -0.93 -20.08
N HIS A 161 -2.73 0.38 -19.91
CA HIS A 161 -2.20 1.06 -18.74
C HIS A 161 -2.95 2.37 -18.49
N VAL A 162 -3.24 2.66 -17.22
CA VAL A 162 -3.81 3.93 -16.79
C VAL A 162 -3.05 4.44 -15.57
N LYS A 163 -2.67 5.72 -15.64
CA LYS A 163 -2.12 6.46 -14.51
C LYS A 163 -2.90 7.74 -14.26
N ILE A 164 -3.32 7.93 -13.02
CA ILE A 164 -4.06 9.12 -12.59
C ILE A 164 -3.27 9.80 -11.48
N THR A 165 -3.09 11.10 -11.60
CA THR A 165 -2.41 11.95 -10.61
C THR A 165 -3.37 13.04 -10.17
N VAL A 166 -3.73 13.06 -8.89
CA VAL A 166 -4.50 14.13 -8.28
C VAL A 166 -3.57 14.99 -7.45
N SER A 167 -3.43 16.25 -7.85
CA SER A 167 -2.52 17.22 -7.25
C SER A 167 -3.26 18.44 -6.72
N SER A 168 -2.63 19.19 -5.83
CA SER A 168 -3.19 20.43 -5.26
C SER A 168 -2.06 21.38 -4.84
N SER A 169 -2.41 22.62 -4.48
CA SER A 169 -1.47 23.50 -3.76
C SER A 169 -1.29 23.09 -2.28
N HIS A 170 -2.08 22.13 -1.82
CA HIS A 170 -2.01 21.50 -0.50
C HIS A 170 -1.41 20.10 -0.62
N ASP A 171 -0.35 19.81 0.15
CA ASP A 171 0.28 18.48 0.16
C ASP A 171 -0.62 17.45 0.86
N PHE A 172 -0.98 16.38 0.16
CA PHE A 172 -1.73 15.26 0.72
C PHE A 172 -0.81 14.17 1.28
N ASN A 173 -1.16 13.68 2.47
CA ASN A 173 -0.48 12.57 3.13
C ASN A 173 -1.39 11.89 4.17
N LYS A 174 -0.92 10.79 4.75
CA LYS A 174 -1.69 9.98 5.72
C LYS A 174 -2.17 10.74 6.97
N ASN A 175 -1.62 11.92 7.28
CA ASN A 175 -2.03 12.69 8.44
C ASN A 175 -3.22 13.63 8.16
N ASN A 176 -3.48 13.98 6.90
CA ASN A 176 -4.48 14.99 6.52
C ASN A 176 -5.47 14.52 5.44
N ALA A 177 -5.27 13.32 4.90
CA ALA A 177 -6.13 12.72 3.91
C ALA A 177 -6.16 11.19 4.04
N LYS A 178 -7.26 10.60 3.59
CA LYS A 178 -7.41 9.14 3.43
C LYS A 178 -7.91 8.84 2.03
N ILE A 179 -7.47 7.71 1.46
CA ILE A 179 -7.70 7.35 0.06
C ILE A 179 -8.09 5.87 -0.06
N TRP A 180 -9.11 5.62 -0.88
CA TRP A 180 -9.55 4.28 -1.28
C TRP A 180 -9.82 4.26 -2.79
N ALA A 181 -9.48 3.16 -3.44
CA ALA A 181 -9.62 3.03 -4.88
C ALA A 181 -10.42 1.78 -5.25
N PHE A 182 -11.31 1.89 -6.24
CA PHE A 182 -12.27 0.84 -6.57
C PHE A 182 -12.41 0.61 -8.08
N GLY A 183 -12.69 -0.65 -8.45
CA GLY A 183 -13.12 -1.09 -9.77
C GLY A 183 -12.01 -1.56 -10.72
N TYR A 184 -10.75 -1.61 -10.26
CA TYR A 184 -9.60 -2.02 -11.07
C TYR A 184 -8.55 -2.76 -10.23
N GLN A 185 -7.64 -3.45 -10.92
CA GLN A 185 -6.45 -4.06 -10.31
C GLN A 185 -5.25 -3.12 -10.42
N GLY A 186 -4.82 -2.60 -9.27
CA GLY A 186 -3.68 -1.70 -9.20
C GLY A 186 -3.47 -1.17 -7.80
N VAL A 187 -2.91 0.04 -7.72
CA VAL A 187 -2.55 0.68 -6.46
C VAL A 187 -3.07 2.11 -6.39
N VAL A 188 -3.20 2.61 -5.16
CA VAL A 188 -3.42 4.02 -4.84
C VAL A 188 -2.51 4.42 -3.69
N TYR A 189 -1.78 5.53 -3.80
CA TYR A 189 -0.82 5.95 -2.77
C TYR A 189 -0.55 7.45 -2.82
N PHE A 190 0.02 7.98 -1.74
CA PHE A 190 0.54 9.34 -1.71
C PHE A 190 1.98 9.38 -2.22
N ASP A 191 2.31 10.30 -3.11
CA ASP A 191 3.66 10.53 -3.61
C ASP A 191 3.95 12.04 -3.68
N HIS A 192 4.96 12.52 -2.94
CA HIS A 192 5.39 13.92 -2.93
C HIS A 192 4.26 14.98 -2.75
N GLY A 193 3.18 14.64 -2.05
CA GLY A 193 2.03 15.52 -1.81
C GLY A 193 0.85 15.29 -2.78
N ASP A 194 1.03 14.47 -3.80
CA ASP A 194 -0.01 14.08 -4.75
C ASP A 194 -0.61 12.72 -4.39
N VAL A 195 -1.79 12.41 -4.93
CA VAL A 195 -2.39 11.07 -4.92
C VAL A 195 -2.20 10.42 -6.28
N ILE A 196 -1.59 9.25 -6.30
CA ILE A 196 -1.34 8.47 -7.51
C ILE A 196 -2.23 7.22 -7.51
N MET A 197 -2.94 7.00 -8.61
CA MET A 197 -3.58 5.74 -8.94
C MET A 197 -2.90 5.15 -10.17
N GLU A 198 -2.52 3.87 -10.12
CA GLU A 198 -1.80 3.23 -11.22
C GLU A 198 -2.23 1.78 -11.36
N THR A 199 -2.59 1.39 -12.59
CA THR A 199 -2.98 0.01 -12.92
C THR A 199 -1.77 -0.91 -12.98
N GLN A 200 -1.90 -2.15 -12.50
CA GLN A 200 -0.84 -3.16 -12.62
C GLN A 200 -1.04 -4.12 -13.80
N SER A 201 -2.21 -4.07 -14.43
CA SER A 201 -2.60 -4.86 -15.60
C SER A 201 -3.54 -4.05 -16.48
N ALA A 202 -3.78 -4.51 -17.71
CA ALA A 202 -4.80 -3.93 -18.57
C ALA A 202 -6.14 -3.85 -17.85
N VAL A 203 -6.86 -2.76 -18.10
CA VAL A 203 -8.18 -2.50 -17.55
C VAL A 203 -9.21 -3.17 -18.45
N PRO A 204 -9.99 -4.14 -17.94
CA PRO A 204 -10.94 -4.87 -18.76
C PRO A 204 -12.12 -3.97 -19.19
N GLU A 205 -12.77 -4.33 -20.29
CA GLU A 205 -13.98 -3.64 -20.75
C GLU A 205 -15.01 -3.58 -19.61
N GLY A 206 -15.67 -2.43 -19.47
CA GLY A 206 -16.68 -2.24 -18.44
C GLY A 206 -16.14 -1.84 -17.06
N ALA A 207 -14.81 -1.86 -16.85
CA ALA A 207 -14.21 -1.55 -15.55
C ALA A 207 -14.41 -0.08 -15.13
N LYS A 208 -14.18 0.16 -13.84
CA LYS A 208 -14.34 1.46 -13.19
C LYS A 208 -13.02 1.85 -12.54
N MET A 209 -12.60 3.10 -12.69
CA MET A 209 -11.49 3.64 -11.90
C MET A 209 -12.00 4.78 -11.03
N GLN A 210 -12.31 4.43 -9.78
CA GLN A 210 -12.91 5.33 -8.80
C GLN A 210 -11.94 5.62 -7.66
N LEU A 211 -11.88 6.88 -7.26
CA LEU A 211 -11.19 7.37 -6.07
C LEU A 211 -12.21 7.94 -5.08
N LEU A 212 -12.19 7.38 -3.87
CA LEU A 212 -12.84 7.99 -2.71
C LEU A 212 -11.74 8.60 -1.85
N MET A 213 -11.82 9.91 -1.60
CA MET A 213 -10.80 10.63 -0.86
C MET A 213 -11.44 11.46 0.27
N GLN A 214 -11.00 11.21 1.50
CA GLN A 214 -11.26 12.06 2.66
C GLN A 214 -10.16 13.10 2.80
N ILE A 215 -10.53 14.33 3.11
CA ILE A 215 -9.62 15.47 3.29
C ILE A 215 -10.05 16.25 4.53
N ASP A 216 -9.10 16.66 5.36
CA ASP A 216 -9.38 17.48 6.54
C ASP A 216 -10.21 18.72 6.18
N ASN A 217 -11.14 19.08 7.07
CA ASN A 217 -11.94 20.29 6.94
C ASN A 217 -11.05 21.54 6.80
N GLU A 218 -11.59 22.56 6.14
CA GLU A 218 -10.92 23.85 5.91
C GLU A 218 -9.68 23.78 4.98
N THR A 219 -9.39 22.64 4.36
CA THR A 219 -8.35 22.53 3.33
C THR A 219 -8.71 23.38 2.10
N PHE A 220 -9.93 23.24 1.60
CA PHE A 220 -10.48 24.01 0.48
C PHE A 220 -11.47 25.06 0.97
N THR A 221 -11.36 26.27 0.43
CA THR A 221 -12.08 27.45 0.96
C THR A 221 -13.56 27.52 0.56
N ASN A 222 -13.93 26.95 -0.59
CA ASN A 222 -15.30 27.01 -1.14
C ASN A 222 -15.80 25.63 -1.62
N ALA A 223 -15.42 24.56 -0.92
CA ALA A 223 -15.92 23.22 -1.21
C ALA A 223 -17.47 23.20 -1.22
N HIS A 224 -18.04 22.46 -2.16
CA HIS A 224 -19.48 22.43 -2.41
C HIS A 224 -20.23 21.69 -1.30
N VAL A 225 -21.25 22.30 -0.70
CA VAL A 225 -21.94 21.72 0.46
C VAL A 225 -22.70 20.46 0.06
N ASN A 226 -22.42 19.36 0.77
CA ASN A 226 -23.14 18.10 0.64
C ASN A 226 -23.72 17.72 2.02
N ASP A 227 -25.03 17.49 2.08
CA ASP A 227 -25.75 17.21 3.32
C ASP A 227 -25.50 15.78 3.85
N GLN A 228 -24.77 14.91 3.15
CA GLN A 228 -24.39 13.58 3.63
C GLN A 228 -23.13 13.63 4.51
N SER A 229 -22.96 12.65 5.40
CA SER A 229 -21.67 12.40 6.03
C SER A 229 -20.78 11.60 5.07
N PHE A 230 -19.49 11.92 5.06
CA PHE A 230 -18.51 11.15 4.31
C PHE A 230 -18.42 9.72 4.85
N GLN A 231 -18.53 9.53 6.16
CA GLN A 231 -18.55 8.20 6.77
C GLN A 231 -19.61 7.28 6.14
N LYS A 232 -20.80 7.81 5.82
CA LYS A 232 -21.84 7.03 5.15
C LYS A 232 -21.46 6.66 3.71
N ILE A 233 -20.85 7.60 2.98
CA ILE A 233 -20.37 7.35 1.62
C ILE A 233 -19.25 6.30 1.63
N LEU A 234 -18.39 6.34 2.65
CA LEU A 234 -17.34 5.36 2.88
C LEU A 234 -17.92 3.98 3.17
N GLU A 235 -18.88 3.87 4.09
CA GLU A 235 -19.63 2.64 4.37
C GLU A 235 -20.27 2.07 3.10
N ASP A 236 -21.00 2.90 2.35
CA ASP A 236 -21.65 2.51 1.09
C ASP A 236 -20.62 2.09 0.02
N ALA A 237 -19.42 2.69 0.01
CA ALA A 237 -18.36 2.35 -0.93
C ALA A 237 -17.59 1.08 -0.56
N ILE A 238 -17.42 0.82 0.74
CA ILE A 238 -16.70 -0.33 1.26
C ILE A 238 -17.54 -1.61 1.20
N ASP A 239 -18.88 -1.51 1.25
CA ASP A 239 -19.79 -2.65 1.07
C ASP A 239 -19.50 -3.42 -0.23
N GLY A 240 -19.25 -4.73 -0.13
CA GLY A 240 -18.89 -5.60 -1.24
C GLY A 240 -17.48 -5.35 -1.83
N SER A 241 -16.65 -4.56 -1.16
CA SER A 241 -15.26 -4.31 -1.55
C SER A 241 -14.29 -5.23 -0.80
N GLN A 242 -13.05 -5.29 -1.28
CA GLN A 242 -11.98 -6.04 -0.60
C GLN A 242 -11.53 -5.37 0.72
N TYR A 243 -12.08 -4.19 1.07
CA TYR A 243 -11.85 -3.51 2.34
C TYR A 243 -12.92 -3.85 3.40
N GLU A 244 -13.97 -4.61 3.05
CA GLU A 244 -15.17 -4.80 3.88
C GLU A 244 -14.87 -5.43 5.24
N ASP A 245 -14.19 -6.58 5.24
CA ASP A 245 -13.85 -7.30 6.47
C ASP A 245 -12.97 -6.45 7.41
N GLU A 246 -12.09 -5.62 6.83
CA GLU A 246 -11.12 -4.78 7.55
C GLU A 246 -11.77 -3.53 8.18
N PHE A 247 -12.83 -3.02 7.56
CA PHE A 247 -13.49 -1.78 7.96
C PHE A 247 -14.48 -1.97 9.10
N TYR A 248 -15.26 -3.07 9.08
CA TYR A 248 -16.33 -3.29 10.05
C TYR A 248 -15.85 -3.84 11.41
N ASP A 249 -14.59 -4.25 11.55
CA ASP A 249 -14.02 -4.69 12.83
C ASP A 249 -13.57 -3.52 13.74
N GLN A 250 -13.54 -2.27 13.24
CA GLN A 250 -13.07 -1.08 14.00
C GLN A 250 -14.19 -0.16 14.56
N GLY A 251 -15.47 -0.42 14.27
CA GLY A 251 -16.52 0.60 14.36
C GLY A 251 -17.39 0.59 15.61
N ASP A 252 -16.89 1.02 16.78
CA ASP A 252 -17.74 1.21 17.97
C ASP A 252 -17.34 2.46 18.76
N TYR A 253 -17.63 3.67 18.25
CA TYR A 253 -17.91 4.89 19.04
C TYR A 253 -18.20 6.10 18.10
N TYR A 254 -19.18 6.94 18.48
CA TYR A 254 -19.52 8.29 17.96
C TYR A 254 -20.67 8.41 16.94
N ASN A 255 -21.88 8.59 17.49
CA ASN A 255 -22.88 9.55 17.02
C ASN A 255 -23.37 10.27 18.30
N SER A 256 -23.64 11.56 18.39
CA SER A 256 -24.01 12.64 17.47
C SER A 256 -23.98 13.94 18.32
N PHE A 257 -23.93 15.15 17.75
CA PHE A 257 -24.70 16.35 18.21
C PHE A 257 -24.33 17.61 17.40
N MET A 258 -25.25 18.06 16.53
CA MET A 258 -25.40 19.44 15.98
C MET A 258 -26.83 19.89 16.33
N TYR A 259 -27.28 21.16 16.48
CA TYR A 259 -26.75 22.51 16.76
C TYR A 259 -27.97 23.47 16.98
N LYS A 260 -27.66 24.77 17.21
CA LYS A 260 -28.46 26.04 17.09
C LYS A 260 -28.84 26.72 18.41
N ASP A 261 -28.82 28.04 18.58
CA ASP A 261 -28.44 29.22 17.77
C ASP A 261 -28.17 30.41 18.75
N ASN A 262 -27.39 31.42 18.35
CA ASN A 262 -26.61 32.42 19.15
C ASN A 262 -25.17 31.99 19.48
N THR A 263 -24.77 30.84 18.97
CA THR A 263 -23.53 30.18 19.32
C THR A 263 -22.32 30.82 18.66
N ALA A 264 -22.35 31.43 17.47
CA ALA A 264 -21.14 31.88 16.76
C ALA A 264 -20.17 32.78 17.56
N MET A 265 -20.66 33.71 18.39
CA MET A 265 -19.82 34.56 19.24
C MET A 265 -19.34 33.82 20.50
N ILE A 266 -20.19 32.97 21.07
CA ILE A 266 -19.84 32.07 22.16
C ILE A 266 -18.83 31.03 21.66
N ILE A 267 -18.98 30.53 20.44
CA ILE A 267 -18.13 29.59 19.71
C ILE A 267 -16.79 30.25 19.43
N ALA A 268 -16.73 31.51 19.00
CA ALA A 268 -15.45 32.21 18.83
C ALA A 268 -14.71 32.41 20.16
N ILE A 269 -15.43 32.75 21.24
CA ILE A 269 -14.84 32.86 22.59
C ILE A 269 -14.46 31.47 23.11
N VAL A 270 -15.29 30.46 22.86
CA VAL A 270 -15.07 29.06 23.24
C VAL A 270 -13.92 28.49 22.43
N PHE A 271 -13.76 28.78 21.15
CA PHE A 271 -12.61 28.39 20.33
C PHE A 271 -11.35 29.17 20.70
N ALA A 272 -11.44 30.44 21.09
CA ALA A 272 -10.29 31.16 21.63
C ALA A 272 -9.88 30.61 23.01
N VAL A 273 -10.84 30.23 23.84
CA VAL A 273 -10.61 29.58 25.13
C VAL A 273 -10.13 28.15 24.95
N ILE A 274 -10.66 27.38 24.00
CA ILE A 274 -10.22 26.04 23.61
C ILE A 274 -8.85 26.12 22.96
N GLY A 275 -8.55 27.15 22.17
CA GLY A 275 -7.23 27.40 21.58
C GLY A 275 -6.21 27.81 22.64
N LEU A 276 -6.61 28.59 23.65
CA LEU A 276 -5.78 28.91 24.81
C LEU A 276 -5.57 27.67 25.70
N ILE A 277 -6.63 26.91 25.97
CA ILE A 277 -6.58 25.64 26.70
C ILE A 277 -5.72 24.66 25.91
N GLY A 278 -5.86 24.61 24.59
CA GLY A 278 -5.09 23.78 23.67
C GLY A 278 -3.63 24.16 23.67
N ALA A 279 -3.29 25.46 23.62
CA ALA A 279 -1.93 25.93 23.77
C ALA A 279 -1.36 25.62 25.16
N VAL A 280 -2.16 25.74 26.23
CA VAL A 280 -1.77 25.33 27.58
C VAL A 280 -1.61 23.82 27.67
N VAL A 281 -2.46 23.03 27.02
CA VAL A 281 -2.39 21.57 26.94
C VAL A 281 -1.16 21.16 26.16
N VAL A 282 -0.83 21.80 25.03
CA VAL A 282 0.42 21.58 24.29
C VAL A 282 1.62 21.95 25.15
N VAL A 283 1.60 23.08 25.86
CA VAL A 283 2.66 23.44 26.82
C VAL A 283 2.76 22.42 27.95
N LEU A 284 1.64 21.88 28.44
CA LEU A 284 1.60 20.84 29.48
C LEU A 284 2.04 19.47 28.95
N ILE A 285 1.71 19.12 27.70
CA ILE A 285 2.18 17.91 27.01
C ILE A 285 3.67 18.02 26.81
N VAL A 286 4.17 19.13 26.26
CA VAL A 286 5.61 19.40 26.12
C VAL A 286 6.29 19.42 27.50
N ALA A 287 5.65 19.99 28.53
CA ALA A 287 6.16 19.97 29.90
C ALA A 287 6.22 18.55 30.49
N TYR A 288 5.25 17.71 30.14
CA TYR A 288 5.13 16.33 30.58
C TYR A 288 6.08 15.39 29.81
N THR A 289 6.35 15.63 28.52
CA THR A 289 7.21 14.77 27.70
C THR A 289 8.68 15.17 27.76
N ARG A 290 9.00 16.44 28.04
CA ARG A 290 10.37 16.94 28.04
C ARG A 290 11.21 16.37 29.19
N GLY A 291 12.24 15.61 28.83
CA GLY A 291 13.17 14.99 29.79
C GLY A 291 12.62 13.71 30.43
N ARG A 292 11.49 13.18 29.91
CA ARG A 292 11.03 11.83 30.21
C ARG A 292 12.04 10.85 29.63
N VAL A 293 12.43 9.86 30.43
CA VAL A 293 13.19 8.70 29.98
C VAL A 293 12.21 7.55 29.76
N ASP A 294 12.41 6.80 28.68
CA ASP A 294 11.54 5.66 28.35
C ASP A 294 11.68 4.54 29.37
N PHE A 295 12.90 4.34 29.87
CA PHE A 295 13.22 3.44 30.97
C PHE A 295 14.43 3.95 31.78
N GLN A 296 14.66 3.34 32.94
CA GLN A 296 15.85 3.56 33.77
C GLN A 296 16.34 2.24 34.38
N PHE A 297 17.49 2.28 35.06
CA PHE A 297 18.02 1.16 35.84
C PHE A 297 17.96 1.44 37.34
N ASN A 298 17.82 0.40 38.15
CA ASN A 298 17.64 0.48 39.60
C ASN A 298 18.85 1.06 40.37
N ASP A 299 20.04 1.02 39.77
CA ASP A 299 21.27 1.64 40.31
C ASP A 299 21.49 3.07 39.80
N HIS A 300 20.59 3.57 38.95
CA HIS A 300 20.60 4.88 38.32
C HIS A 300 21.85 5.18 37.46
N ILE A 301 22.58 4.15 37.04
CA ILE A 301 23.66 4.30 36.06
C ILE A 301 23.05 4.19 34.65
N PRO A 302 23.22 5.19 33.77
CA PRO A 302 22.63 5.17 32.43
C PRO A 302 23.28 4.10 31.55
N LEU A 303 22.57 3.71 30.50
CA LEU A 303 23.09 2.83 29.46
C LEU A 303 24.32 3.46 28.80
N ASN A 304 25.39 2.68 28.61
CA ASN A 304 26.46 3.06 27.71
C ASN A 304 26.03 2.81 26.26
N HIS A 305 25.87 3.88 25.48
CA HIS A 305 25.51 3.79 24.06
C HIS A 305 26.69 3.43 23.13
N GLU A 306 27.92 3.44 23.65
CA GLU A 306 29.14 3.03 22.95
C GLU A 306 29.94 2.03 23.81
N PRO A 307 29.37 0.85 24.13
CA PRO A 307 30.09 -0.16 24.87
C PRO A 307 31.19 -0.78 24.00
N PRO A 308 32.22 -1.40 24.62
CA PRO A 308 33.17 -2.22 23.87
C PRO A 308 32.47 -3.29 23.02
N MET A 309 33.09 -3.65 21.90
CA MET A 309 32.62 -4.78 21.08
C MET A 309 32.45 -6.03 21.94
N PHE A 310 31.37 -6.76 21.71
CA PHE A 310 31.03 -7.96 22.45
C PHE A 310 30.79 -9.12 21.47
N ARG A 311 31.52 -10.21 21.63
CA ARG A 311 31.52 -11.31 20.65
C ARG A 311 30.49 -12.39 20.96
N ASP A 312 30.14 -12.60 22.22
CA ASP A 312 29.17 -13.62 22.60
C ASP A 312 27.74 -13.15 22.30
N ILE A 313 26.82 -14.08 22.16
CA ILE A 313 25.41 -13.75 21.94
C ILE A 313 24.74 -13.54 23.30
N PRO A 314 24.21 -12.35 23.59
CA PRO A 314 23.58 -12.02 24.87
C PRO A 314 22.20 -12.70 25.02
N CYS A 315 21.50 -12.40 26.12
CA CYS A 315 20.16 -12.90 26.44
C CYS A 315 20.08 -14.43 26.51
N GLN A 316 21.19 -15.10 26.85
CA GLN A 316 21.30 -16.57 26.80
C GLN A 316 20.86 -17.16 25.45
N LYS A 317 20.98 -16.40 24.36
CA LYS A 317 20.52 -16.73 23.00
C LYS A 317 19.01 -16.86 22.85
N ASP A 318 18.22 -16.26 23.74
CA ASP A 318 16.77 -16.16 23.57
C ASP A 318 16.42 -15.10 22.50
N LEU A 319 15.79 -15.52 21.41
CA LEU A 319 15.45 -14.64 20.28
C LEU A 319 14.42 -13.58 20.66
N PHE A 320 13.45 -13.90 21.52
CA PHE A 320 12.36 -12.99 21.87
C PHE A 320 12.84 -11.92 22.85
N GLN A 321 13.65 -12.31 23.84
CA GLN A 321 14.29 -11.38 24.76
C GLN A 321 15.27 -10.46 24.03
N PHE A 322 16.08 -11.02 23.12
CA PHE A 322 17.00 -10.24 22.30
C PHE A 322 16.25 -9.23 21.42
N TYR A 323 15.19 -9.66 20.73
CA TYR A 323 14.34 -8.79 19.91
C TYR A 323 13.71 -7.66 20.74
N TYR A 324 13.14 -7.99 21.90
CA TYR A 324 12.56 -7.01 22.81
C TYR A 324 13.57 -5.95 23.26
N TYR A 325 14.78 -6.35 23.68
CA TYR A 325 15.82 -5.39 24.05
C TYR A 325 16.34 -4.59 22.86
N ALA A 326 16.52 -5.20 21.68
CA ALA A 326 16.91 -4.47 20.47
C ALA A 326 15.89 -3.37 20.12
N LYS A 327 14.59 -3.65 20.27
CA LYS A 327 13.50 -2.66 20.11
C LYS A 327 13.58 -1.56 21.17
N LYS A 328 13.73 -1.89 22.46
CA LYS A 328 13.87 -0.88 23.55
C LYS A 328 15.12 -0.01 23.38
N LEU A 329 16.17 -0.54 22.77
CA LEU A 329 17.41 0.19 22.46
C LEU A 329 17.29 1.09 21.22
N GLY A 330 16.20 1.00 20.46
CA GLY A 330 16.04 1.72 19.20
C GLY A 330 16.98 1.23 18.09
N LEU A 331 17.51 0.00 18.21
CA LEU A 331 18.32 -0.61 17.16
C LEU A 331 17.46 -1.12 16.00
N ILE A 332 16.19 -1.40 16.28
CA ILE A 332 15.15 -1.84 15.34
C ILE A 332 13.81 -1.17 15.70
N THR A 333 12.89 -1.19 14.76
CA THR A 333 11.55 -0.58 14.84
C THR A 333 10.46 -1.61 14.55
N ASP A 334 9.19 -1.22 14.69
CA ASP A 334 8.06 -2.07 14.32
C ASP A 334 7.99 -2.38 12.81
N GLN A 335 8.77 -1.68 11.96
CA GLN A 335 8.88 -2.00 10.53
C GLN A 335 9.86 -3.16 10.27
N ASP A 336 10.73 -3.48 11.23
CA ASP A 336 11.82 -4.47 11.10
C ASP A 336 11.42 -5.87 11.61
N ARG A 337 10.11 -6.13 11.68
CA ARG A 337 9.48 -7.35 12.23
C ARG A 337 9.85 -8.63 11.48
N ASP A 338 10.14 -8.51 10.19
CA ASP A 338 10.59 -9.62 9.33
C ASP A 338 11.88 -10.26 9.83
N GLY A 339 12.78 -9.49 10.44
CA GLY A 339 14.03 -9.97 11.00
C GLY A 339 13.85 -11.04 12.08
N LEU A 340 12.83 -10.91 12.94
CA LEU A 340 12.52 -11.92 13.95
C LEU A 340 11.96 -13.21 13.33
N ILE A 341 11.05 -13.08 12.36
CA ILE A 341 10.50 -14.25 11.64
C ILE A 341 11.62 -15.01 10.95
N ALA A 342 12.51 -14.30 10.25
CA ALA A 342 13.67 -14.87 9.60
C ALA A 342 14.58 -15.59 10.61
N ALA A 343 14.86 -14.99 11.76
CA ALA A 343 15.69 -15.58 12.79
C ALA A 343 15.10 -16.89 13.36
N ILE A 344 13.78 -16.94 13.58
CA ILE A 344 13.10 -18.16 14.07
C ILE A 344 13.19 -19.27 13.01
N LEU A 345 12.91 -18.96 11.74
CA LEU A 345 13.01 -19.92 10.64
C LEU A 345 14.43 -20.45 10.46
N LEU A 346 15.44 -19.57 10.48
CA LEU A 346 16.85 -19.96 10.42
C LEU A 346 17.24 -20.86 11.60
N ARG A 347 16.71 -20.60 12.81
CA ARG A 347 16.90 -21.49 13.96
C ARG A 347 16.29 -22.86 13.71
N TRP A 348 15.07 -22.94 13.18
CA TRP A 348 14.45 -24.22 12.85
C TRP A 348 15.21 -25.00 11.78
N ILE A 349 15.74 -24.32 10.76
CA ILE A 349 16.55 -24.97 9.72
C ILE A 349 17.86 -25.49 10.32
N LYS A 350 18.57 -24.68 11.11
CA LYS A 350 19.81 -25.08 11.81
C LYS A 350 19.59 -26.31 12.71
N GLU A 351 18.43 -26.42 13.34
CA GLU A 351 18.08 -27.57 14.19
C GLU A 351 17.47 -28.75 13.40
N ASN A 352 17.40 -28.65 12.07
CA ASN A 352 16.82 -29.64 11.14
C ASN A 352 15.34 -29.95 11.42
N TYR A 353 14.59 -28.93 11.84
CA TYR A 353 13.16 -29.03 12.09
C TYR A 353 12.33 -28.84 10.82
N ILE A 354 12.80 -27.97 9.93
CA ILE A 354 12.20 -27.69 8.63
C ILE A 354 13.29 -27.58 7.56
N GLU A 355 12.89 -27.69 6.30
CA GLU A 355 13.76 -27.48 5.14
C GLU A 355 12.99 -26.67 4.09
N PHE A 356 13.63 -25.67 3.50
CA PHE A 356 13.10 -24.93 2.36
C PHE A 356 13.47 -25.68 1.08
N GLN A 357 12.52 -26.40 0.50
CA GLN A 357 12.72 -27.13 -0.75
C GLN A 357 12.55 -26.19 -1.94
N LYS A 358 13.49 -26.20 -2.87
CA LYS A 358 13.41 -25.40 -4.11
C LYS A 358 12.34 -25.96 -5.04
N GLU A 359 11.45 -25.09 -5.48
CA GLU A 359 10.43 -25.43 -6.48
C GLU A 359 10.47 -24.49 -7.68
N GLU A 360 10.01 -24.97 -8.84
CA GLU A 360 9.74 -24.13 -10.01
C GLU A 360 8.27 -23.72 -10.00
N VAL A 361 8.00 -22.47 -9.68
CA VAL A 361 6.64 -21.91 -9.68
C VAL A 361 6.36 -21.26 -11.02
N LYS A 362 5.17 -21.47 -11.59
CA LYS A 362 4.77 -20.84 -12.86
C LYS A 362 4.21 -19.44 -12.58
N GLN A 363 4.88 -18.41 -13.08
CA GLN A 363 4.44 -17.02 -13.01
C GLN A 363 3.88 -16.61 -14.38
N PHE A 364 2.73 -17.16 -14.80
CA PHE A 364 2.15 -17.13 -16.17
C PHE A 364 2.61 -18.27 -17.10
N LEU A 365 1.82 -18.50 -18.17
CA LEU A 365 1.81 -19.70 -19.03
C LEU A 365 3.20 -20.14 -19.56
N PHE A 366 4.19 -19.23 -19.62
CA PHE A 366 5.55 -19.50 -20.14
C PHE A 366 6.71 -18.99 -19.26
N PHE A 367 6.46 -18.32 -18.13
CA PHE A 367 7.52 -17.80 -17.24
C PHE A 367 7.57 -18.62 -15.95
N LYS A 368 8.77 -19.05 -15.56
CA LYS A 368 9.02 -19.76 -14.30
C LYS A 368 9.78 -18.84 -13.35
N LYS A 369 9.35 -18.80 -12.09
CA LYS A 369 10.07 -18.17 -10.99
C LYS A 369 10.61 -19.27 -10.09
N GLU A 370 11.74 -19.01 -9.45
CA GLU A 370 12.18 -19.85 -8.33
C GLU A 370 11.24 -19.61 -7.14
N GLY A 371 10.65 -20.69 -6.63
CA GLY A 371 9.86 -20.66 -5.40
C GLY A 371 10.36 -21.71 -4.42
N TYR A 372 9.57 -21.91 -3.38
CA TYR A 372 9.82 -22.88 -2.34
C TYR A 372 8.56 -23.47 -1.75
N SER A 373 8.79 -24.61 -1.11
CA SER A 373 7.85 -25.26 -0.20
C SER A 373 8.56 -25.65 1.10
N VAL A 374 7.78 -25.66 2.19
CA VAL A 374 8.25 -26.12 3.51
C VAL A 374 7.26 -27.14 4.03
N ASP A 375 7.71 -28.37 4.29
CA ASP A 375 6.90 -29.42 4.90
C ASP A 375 6.76 -29.17 6.41
N LEU A 376 5.52 -28.97 6.86
CA LEU A 376 5.14 -28.71 8.26
C LEU A 376 4.32 -29.86 8.87
N ASP A 377 4.26 -31.03 8.21
CA ASP A 377 3.49 -32.18 8.69
C ASP A 377 4.15 -32.85 9.92
N ASN A 378 5.47 -32.72 10.04
CA ASN A 378 6.22 -33.26 11.16
C ASN A 378 6.04 -32.44 12.44
N ASP A 379 5.89 -33.12 13.58
CA ASP A 379 5.93 -32.46 14.89
C ASP A 379 7.34 -31.91 15.16
N ILE A 380 7.43 -30.59 15.29
CA ILE A 380 8.65 -29.88 15.66
C ILE A 380 8.71 -29.75 17.18
N PRO A 381 9.88 -29.96 17.84
CA PRO A 381 10.02 -29.85 19.29
C PRO A 381 10.02 -28.39 19.79
N ILE A 382 8.95 -27.65 19.51
CA ILE A 382 8.74 -26.26 19.93
C ILE A 382 8.18 -26.23 21.35
N THR A 383 8.95 -25.65 22.28
CA THR A 383 8.55 -25.50 23.69
C THR A 383 8.12 -24.09 24.05
N HIS A 384 8.63 -23.07 23.35
CA HIS A 384 8.33 -21.67 23.63
C HIS A 384 6.91 -21.30 23.15
N PRO A 385 6.06 -20.66 23.98
CA PRO A 385 4.66 -20.37 23.62
C PRO A 385 4.53 -19.44 22.42
N LEU A 386 5.35 -18.38 22.33
CA LEU A 386 5.34 -17.44 21.20
C LEU A 386 5.69 -18.13 19.88
N GLU A 387 6.70 -19.00 19.90
CA GLU A 387 7.16 -19.76 18.74
C GLU A 387 6.11 -20.80 18.30
N LYS A 388 5.44 -21.44 19.27
CA LYS A 388 4.33 -22.36 19.00
C LYS A 388 3.16 -21.65 18.31
N LYS A 389 2.87 -20.42 18.72
CA LYS A 389 1.81 -19.60 18.10
C LYS A 389 2.18 -19.23 16.66
N LEU A 390 3.42 -18.82 16.39
CA LEU A 390 3.89 -18.57 15.03
C LEU A 390 3.82 -19.83 14.15
N PHE A 391 4.23 -20.99 14.67
CA PHE A 391 4.10 -22.26 13.96
C PHE A 391 2.65 -22.61 13.62
N GLN A 392 1.69 -22.27 14.50
CA GLN A 392 0.27 -22.43 14.19
C GLN A 392 -0.21 -21.52 13.05
N PHE A 393 0.35 -20.32 12.91
CA PHE A 393 0.06 -19.46 11.77
C PHE A 393 0.57 -20.07 10.47
N PHE A 394 1.81 -20.57 10.45
CA PHE A 394 2.34 -21.29 9.29
C PHE A 394 1.49 -22.51 8.89
N ARG A 395 1.04 -23.33 9.87
CA ARG A 395 0.15 -24.47 9.57
C ARG A 395 -1.24 -24.05 9.08
N GLN A 396 -1.75 -22.89 9.51
CA GLN A 396 -3.01 -22.37 9.00
C GLN A 396 -2.87 -21.88 7.57
N ALA A 397 -1.77 -21.19 7.26
CA ALA A 397 -1.44 -20.76 5.90
C ALA A 397 -1.26 -21.94 4.94
N ALA A 398 -0.55 -22.99 5.36
CA ALA A 398 -0.36 -24.22 4.58
C ALA A 398 -1.64 -25.06 4.39
N GLY A 399 -2.76 -24.72 5.04
CA GLY A 399 -4.02 -25.43 4.85
C GLY A 399 -3.95 -26.94 5.12
N SER A 400 -4.55 -27.76 4.25
CA SER A 400 -4.77 -29.20 4.52
C SER A 400 -3.64 -30.13 4.09
N ASN A 401 -2.79 -29.72 3.14
CA ASN A 401 -1.64 -30.52 2.69
C ASN A 401 -0.44 -30.39 3.65
N GLN A 402 -0.48 -29.43 4.58
CA GLN A 402 0.58 -29.15 5.57
C GLN A 402 1.93 -28.80 4.93
N VAL A 403 1.93 -28.38 3.66
CA VAL A 403 3.10 -27.92 2.94
C VAL A 403 2.90 -26.45 2.66
N LEU A 404 3.75 -25.61 3.24
CA LEU A 404 3.67 -24.16 3.08
C LEU A 404 4.38 -23.75 1.80
N GLU A 405 3.61 -23.27 0.82
CA GLU A 405 4.10 -22.82 -0.48
C GLU A 405 4.48 -21.33 -0.47
N THR A 406 5.10 -20.86 -1.56
CA THR A 406 5.81 -19.57 -1.64
C THR A 406 4.97 -18.38 -1.19
N ASP A 407 3.73 -18.29 -1.67
CA ASP A 407 2.86 -17.11 -1.48
C ASP A 407 1.75 -17.37 -0.44
N GLU A 408 1.69 -18.56 0.17
CA GLU A 408 0.61 -18.95 1.08
C GLU A 408 0.68 -18.19 2.41
N PHE A 409 1.86 -18.07 3.01
CA PHE A 409 2.01 -17.29 4.24
C PHE A 409 1.86 -15.79 3.98
N GLU A 410 2.32 -15.31 2.82
CA GLU A 410 2.12 -13.91 2.41
C GLU A 410 0.63 -13.58 2.31
N SER A 411 -0.13 -14.44 1.62
CA SER A 411 -1.59 -14.31 1.49
C SER A 411 -2.29 -14.40 2.84
N TRP A 412 -1.88 -15.36 3.68
CA TRP A 412 -2.44 -15.52 5.02
C TRP A 412 -2.18 -14.30 5.91
N CYS A 413 -0.95 -13.75 5.88
CA CYS A 413 -0.58 -12.54 6.59
C CYS A 413 -1.39 -11.32 6.13
N LYS A 414 -1.63 -11.19 4.82
CA LYS A 414 -2.50 -10.15 4.27
C LYS A 414 -3.92 -10.22 4.83
N GLU A 415 -4.50 -11.42 4.88
CA GLU A 415 -5.87 -11.66 5.38
C GLU A 415 -5.98 -11.65 6.91
N ASN A 416 -4.85 -11.75 7.63
CA ASN A 416 -4.80 -11.92 9.08
C ASN A 416 -3.83 -10.94 9.74
N TYR A 417 -3.68 -9.73 9.18
CA TYR A 417 -2.68 -8.76 9.63
C TYR A 417 -2.84 -8.41 11.12
N GLU A 418 -4.06 -8.32 11.63
CA GLU A 418 -4.34 -8.06 13.06
C GLU A 418 -3.78 -9.17 13.96
N LYS A 419 -3.91 -10.44 13.57
CA LYS A 419 -3.38 -11.56 14.35
C LYS A 419 -1.84 -11.56 14.38
N ILE A 420 -1.21 -11.06 13.32
CA ILE A 420 0.24 -10.87 13.27
C ILE A 420 0.64 -9.71 14.19
N ASP A 421 -0.05 -8.57 14.10
CA ASP A 421 0.18 -7.41 14.95
C ASP A 421 0.03 -7.77 16.44
N GLU A 422 -1.07 -8.40 16.81
CA GLU A 422 -1.32 -8.91 18.17
C GLU A 422 -0.24 -9.88 18.64
N TRP A 423 0.25 -10.76 17.74
CA TRP A 423 1.31 -11.69 18.10
C TRP A 423 2.62 -10.96 18.40
N PHE A 424 3.00 -9.97 17.61
CA PHE A 424 4.18 -9.14 17.89
C PHE A 424 4.02 -8.35 19.19
N GLU A 425 2.86 -7.76 19.45
CA GLU A 425 2.56 -7.06 20.71
C GLU A 425 2.65 -8.02 21.92
N SER A 426 2.18 -9.26 21.77
CA SER A 426 2.25 -10.27 22.83
C SER A 426 3.68 -10.65 23.22
N ILE A 427 4.68 -10.40 22.36
CA ILE A 427 6.09 -10.63 22.69
C ILE A 427 6.52 -9.67 23.81
N ASP A 428 6.22 -8.38 23.65
CA ASP A 428 6.59 -7.34 24.62
C ASP A 428 5.95 -7.65 25.98
N GLU A 429 4.65 -7.99 25.97
CA GLU A 429 3.93 -8.37 27.19
C GLU A 429 4.50 -9.63 27.85
N TYR A 430 4.85 -10.65 27.06
CA TYR A 430 5.40 -11.90 27.57
C TYR A 430 6.74 -11.67 28.29
N ILE A 431 7.66 -10.95 27.64
CA ILE A 431 8.98 -10.65 28.19
C ILE A 431 8.86 -9.74 29.43
N GLU A 432 8.01 -8.71 29.39
CA GLU A 432 7.81 -7.84 30.56
C GLU A 432 7.25 -8.59 31.76
N ASN A 433 6.32 -9.52 31.55
CA ASN A 433 5.78 -10.35 32.61
C ASN A 433 6.82 -11.31 33.21
N GLU A 434 7.64 -11.95 32.36
CA GLU A 434 8.79 -12.77 32.80
C GLU A 434 9.74 -11.96 33.68
N LEU A 435 10.15 -10.77 33.22
CA LEU A 435 11.06 -9.89 33.98
C LEU A 435 10.44 -9.42 35.30
N ARG A 436 9.15 -9.06 35.32
CA ARG A 436 8.42 -8.68 36.54
C ARG A 436 8.36 -9.84 37.54
N ASN A 437 8.07 -11.06 37.07
CA ASN A 437 8.04 -12.26 37.91
C ASN A 437 9.42 -12.58 38.51
N GLN A 438 10.48 -12.33 37.76
CA GLN A 438 11.87 -12.49 38.21
C GLN A 438 12.36 -11.31 39.06
N HIS A 439 11.54 -10.28 39.28
CA HIS A 439 11.88 -9.03 39.99
C HIS A 439 12.98 -8.21 39.29
N LEU A 440 13.14 -8.38 37.98
CA LEU A 440 14.11 -7.66 37.13
C LEU A 440 13.51 -6.44 36.44
N LEU A 441 12.18 -6.26 36.51
CA LEU A 441 11.47 -5.10 36.00
C LEU A 441 10.42 -4.64 37.01
N THR A 442 10.47 -3.37 37.39
CA THR A 442 9.48 -2.72 38.25
C THR A 442 8.96 -1.44 37.59
N LEU A 443 7.78 -0.99 38.02
CA LEU A 443 7.24 0.30 37.60
C LEU A 443 7.49 1.30 38.74
N GLU A 444 8.36 2.29 38.50
CA GLU A 444 8.67 3.32 39.49
C GLU A 444 8.09 4.67 39.07
N THR A 445 7.79 5.52 40.06
CA THR A 445 7.37 6.89 39.81
C THR A 445 8.59 7.80 39.70
N THR A 446 8.89 8.26 38.48
CA THR A 446 9.92 9.27 38.24
C THR A 446 9.28 10.66 38.12
N TYR A 447 10.10 11.72 38.18
CA TYR A 447 9.60 13.08 38.10
C TYR A 447 10.41 13.93 37.12
N THR A 448 9.74 14.59 36.20
CA THR A 448 10.31 15.69 35.42
C THR A 448 9.91 17.03 36.03
N SER A 449 10.62 18.11 35.69
CA SER A 449 10.23 19.45 36.10
C SER A 449 10.29 20.45 34.96
N PHE A 450 9.20 21.18 34.79
CA PHE A 450 9.09 22.28 33.83
C PHE A 450 8.40 23.46 34.53
N LEU A 451 8.95 24.67 34.38
CA LEU A 451 8.45 25.88 35.05
C LEU A 451 8.19 25.71 36.56
N LYS A 452 9.05 24.96 37.28
CA LYS A 452 8.92 24.63 38.72
C LYS A 452 7.70 23.76 39.09
N ILE A 453 6.95 23.25 38.11
CA ILE A 453 5.94 22.23 38.30
C ILE A 453 6.62 20.86 38.16
N ARG A 454 6.22 19.89 38.98
CA ARG A 454 6.70 18.50 38.90
C ARG A 454 5.63 17.64 38.25
N PHE A 455 6.04 16.85 37.27
CA PHE A 455 5.18 15.89 36.60
C PHE A 455 5.67 14.49 36.97
N SER A 456 4.77 13.66 37.48
CA SER A 456 5.07 12.26 37.78
C SER A 456 4.89 11.40 36.54
N HIS A 457 5.81 10.47 36.31
CA HIS A 457 5.75 9.48 35.25
C HIS A 457 5.86 8.10 35.86
N SER A 458 5.13 7.15 35.30
CA SER A 458 5.42 5.75 35.49
C SER A 458 6.53 5.38 34.51
N THR A 459 7.66 4.93 35.03
CA THR A 459 8.85 4.57 34.24
C THR A 459 9.23 3.13 34.57
N ASP A 460 9.47 2.34 33.53
CA ASP A 460 10.02 1.01 33.67
C ASP A 460 11.45 1.10 34.22
N THR A 461 11.67 0.43 35.34
CA THR A 461 12.96 0.38 36.04
C THR A 461 13.46 -1.05 35.98
N TYR A 462 14.50 -1.26 35.18
CA TYR A 462 15.15 -2.56 35.03
C TYR A 462 16.21 -2.77 36.10
N ASP A 463 16.46 -4.02 36.48
CA ASP A 463 17.65 -4.36 37.27
C ASP A 463 18.93 -4.06 36.49
N ALA A 464 20.00 -3.66 37.20
CA ALA A 464 21.30 -3.39 36.62
C ALA A 464 21.85 -4.53 35.76
N SER A 465 21.49 -5.80 36.02
CA SER A 465 21.89 -6.93 35.17
C SER A 465 21.34 -6.84 33.75
N ILE A 466 20.17 -6.22 33.55
CA ILE A 466 19.58 -6.03 32.22
C ILE A 466 20.36 -4.97 31.43
N ARG A 467 20.96 -3.99 32.10
CA ARG A 467 21.84 -3.01 31.44
C ARG A 467 23.00 -3.71 30.74
N GLU A 468 23.63 -4.66 31.41
CA GLU A 468 24.76 -5.43 30.86
C GLU A 468 24.35 -6.20 29.60
N GLU A 469 23.21 -6.88 29.63
CA GLU A 469 22.65 -7.57 28.45
C GLU A 469 22.37 -6.61 27.29
N MET A 470 21.78 -5.44 27.57
CA MET A 470 21.52 -4.41 26.56
C MET A 470 22.80 -3.83 25.96
N GLU A 471 23.81 -3.54 26.78
CA GLU A 471 25.13 -3.08 26.32
C GLU A 471 25.83 -4.15 25.49
N HIS A 472 25.69 -5.43 25.85
CA HIS A 472 26.19 -6.55 25.06
C HIS A 472 25.51 -6.67 23.69
N ILE A 473 24.22 -6.34 23.56
CA ILE A 473 23.54 -6.30 22.24
C ILE A 473 24.16 -5.21 21.36
N ILE A 474 24.39 -4.00 21.90
CA ILE A 474 25.04 -2.91 21.15
C ILE A 474 26.47 -3.31 20.76
N GLY A 475 27.22 -3.90 21.70
CA GLY A 475 28.57 -4.39 21.46
C GLY A 475 28.62 -5.50 20.40
N LEU A 476 27.64 -6.41 20.39
CA LEU A 476 27.49 -7.47 19.40
C LEU A 476 27.19 -6.90 18.02
N LYS A 477 26.23 -5.96 17.91
CA LYS A 477 25.95 -5.28 16.65
C LYS A 477 27.22 -4.65 16.07
N THR A 478 27.96 -3.91 16.90
CA THR A 478 29.21 -3.25 16.51
C THR A 478 30.26 -4.26 16.06
N PHE A 479 30.43 -5.36 16.80
CA PHE A 479 31.33 -6.46 16.43
C PHE A 479 30.95 -7.06 15.07
N LEU A 480 29.69 -7.44 14.87
CA LEU A 480 29.20 -8.05 13.61
C LEU A 480 29.36 -7.12 12.41
N GLU A 481 29.25 -5.81 12.62
CA GLU A 481 29.43 -4.80 11.58
C GLU A 481 30.89 -4.49 11.24
N GLU A 482 31.84 -4.79 12.13
CA GLU A 482 33.26 -4.40 11.99
C GLU A 482 34.23 -5.58 12.06
N MET A 483 33.77 -6.82 12.24
CA MET A 483 34.61 -8.00 12.46
C MET A 483 35.68 -8.23 11.38
N SER A 484 35.42 -7.83 10.13
CA SER A 484 36.43 -7.90 9.06
C SER A 484 37.63 -6.95 9.21
N LEU A 485 37.52 -5.93 10.07
CA LEU A 485 38.58 -4.96 10.38
C LEU A 485 39.43 -5.36 11.58
N ILE A 486 39.01 -6.37 12.33
CA ILE A 486 39.68 -6.84 13.52
C ILE A 486 40.79 -7.82 13.10
N ASP A 487 42.05 -7.51 13.42
CA ASP A 487 43.23 -8.35 13.13
C ASP A 487 43.34 -9.54 14.12
N GLU A 488 42.20 -10.13 14.50
CA GLU A 488 42.12 -11.32 15.33
C GLU A 488 41.91 -12.54 14.45
N LYS A 489 43.01 -13.18 14.08
CA LYS A 489 43.04 -14.52 13.44
C LYS A 489 42.65 -15.62 14.41
N GLU A 490 41.61 -15.42 15.21
CA GLU A 490 41.01 -16.50 15.97
C GLU A 490 40.07 -17.28 15.06
N VAL A 491 40.24 -18.60 15.05
CA VAL A 491 39.39 -19.51 14.28
C VAL A 491 38.00 -19.49 14.94
N ILE A 492 37.10 -18.68 14.41
CA ILE A 492 35.69 -18.71 14.80
C ILE A 492 35.09 -20.02 14.29
N GLU A 493 34.54 -20.82 15.20
CA GLU A 493 33.89 -22.10 14.88
C GLU A 493 32.67 -21.86 13.97
N VAL A 494 32.50 -22.69 12.93
CA VAL A 494 31.40 -22.59 11.95
C VAL A 494 30.02 -22.47 12.61
N LYS A 495 29.81 -23.16 13.73
CA LYS A 495 28.56 -23.09 14.49
C LYS A 495 28.26 -21.71 15.06
N LEU A 496 29.28 -20.91 15.37
CA LEU A 496 29.11 -19.55 15.88
C LEU A 496 28.67 -18.60 14.77
N TRP A 497 29.08 -18.85 13.52
CA TRP A 497 28.69 -18.05 12.36
C TRP A 497 27.21 -18.19 12.01
N GLU A 498 26.67 -19.41 12.06
CA GLU A 498 25.23 -19.65 11.88
C GLU A 498 24.41 -18.91 12.93
N GLU A 499 24.87 -18.91 14.18
CA GLU A 499 24.20 -18.17 15.24
C GLU A 499 24.28 -16.66 15.02
N TYR A 500 25.44 -16.11 14.63
CA TYR A 500 25.52 -14.68 14.31
C TYR A 500 24.57 -14.26 13.21
N LEU A 501 24.36 -15.08 12.18
CA LEU A 501 23.43 -14.76 11.10
C LEU A 501 21.97 -14.74 11.56
N ILE A 502 21.60 -15.62 12.49
CA ILE A 502 20.28 -15.62 13.13
C ILE A 502 20.04 -14.29 13.87
N PHE A 503 20.96 -13.86 14.73
CA PHE A 503 20.81 -12.60 15.49
C PHE A 503 21.01 -11.35 14.64
N ALA A 504 21.85 -11.43 13.59
CA ALA A 504 22.01 -10.38 12.60
C ALA A 504 20.73 -10.15 11.78
N SER A 505 19.90 -11.18 11.61
CA SER A 505 18.58 -11.06 10.98
C SER A 505 17.66 -10.19 11.84
N ILE A 506 17.62 -10.42 13.16
CA ILE A 506 16.88 -9.54 14.09
C ILE A 506 17.36 -8.10 13.99
N LEU A 507 18.68 -7.89 13.95
CA LEU A 507 19.30 -6.55 13.89
C LEU A 507 19.27 -5.90 12.49
N GLN A 508 18.66 -6.53 11.48
CA GLN A 508 18.62 -6.03 10.10
C GLN A 508 20.02 -5.76 9.49
N ILE A 509 21.02 -6.58 9.85
CA ILE A 509 22.40 -6.48 9.34
C ILE A 509 22.92 -7.79 8.74
N ALA A 510 22.04 -8.76 8.49
CA ALA A 510 22.41 -10.08 7.98
C ALA A 510 23.21 -10.02 6.68
N ASP A 511 22.78 -9.24 5.68
CA ASP A 511 23.49 -9.09 4.39
C ASP A 511 24.95 -8.63 4.58
N LYS A 512 25.14 -7.64 5.46
CA LYS A 512 26.46 -7.11 5.80
C LYS A 512 27.33 -8.17 6.49
N VAL A 513 26.73 -8.93 7.41
CA VAL A 513 27.41 -10.02 8.11
C VAL A 513 27.78 -11.15 7.15
N GLN A 514 26.89 -11.54 6.23
CA GLN A 514 27.15 -12.53 5.17
C GLN A 514 28.32 -12.10 4.27
N GLU A 515 28.37 -10.83 3.87
CA GLU A 515 29.47 -10.31 3.05
C GLU A 515 30.82 -10.41 3.79
N GLN A 516 30.85 -10.03 5.06
CA GLN A 516 32.06 -10.12 5.88
C GLN A 516 32.47 -11.57 6.12
N LEU A 517 31.50 -12.46 6.34
CA LEU A 517 31.72 -13.90 6.44
C LEU A 517 32.33 -14.50 5.20
N GLY A 518 31.81 -14.16 4.01
CA GLY A 518 32.35 -14.65 2.74
C GLY A 518 33.82 -14.28 2.53
N ARG A 519 34.28 -13.15 3.10
CA ARG A 519 35.68 -12.73 3.07
C ARG A 519 36.55 -13.48 4.08
N LEU A 520 36.04 -13.69 5.31
CA LEU A 520 36.78 -14.30 6.42
C LEU A 520 36.86 -15.83 6.32
N CYS A 521 35.78 -16.47 5.87
CA CYS A 521 35.66 -17.91 5.74
C CYS A 521 35.00 -18.29 4.38
N PRO A 522 35.76 -18.28 3.27
CA PRO A 522 35.21 -18.59 1.94
C PRO A 522 34.59 -20.01 1.83
N THR A 523 35.00 -20.94 2.69
CA THR A 523 34.48 -22.32 2.73
C THR A 523 33.28 -22.49 3.65
N PHE A 524 32.75 -21.40 4.23
CA PHE A 524 31.64 -21.47 5.18
C PHE A 524 30.41 -22.15 4.60
N ASN A 525 30.05 -21.88 3.35
CA ASN A 525 28.89 -22.48 2.68
C ASN A 525 29.03 -24.00 2.48
N GLU A 526 30.25 -24.54 2.45
CA GLU A 526 30.47 -25.99 2.35
C GLU A 526 30.31 -26.70 3.71
N GLN A 527 30.38 -25.95 4.81
CA GLN A 527 30.42 -26.48 6.18
C GLN A 527 29.19 -26.13 7.01
N SER A 528 28.43 -25.11 6.59
CA SER A 528 27.21 -24.66 7.26
C SER A 528 26.01 -25.50 6.85
N GLN A 529 25.10 -25.71 7.81
CA GLN A 529 23.76 -26.25 7.56
C GLN A 529 22.84 -25.19 6.94
N LEU A 530 23.16 -23.91 7.12
CA LEU A 530 22.54 -22.82 6.38
C LEU A 530 23.34 -22.65 5.09
N ASP A 531 22.79 -23.03 3.94
CA ASP A 531 23.36 -22.53 2.68
C ASP A 531 23.18 -21.01 2.67
N THR A 532 24.20 -20.27 3.10
CA THR A 532 24.03 -18.86 3.42
C THR A 532 23.76 -17.99 2.23
N ILE A 533 23.96 -18.48 1.01
CA ILE A 533 23.56 -17.72 -0.18
C ILE A 533 22.11 -18.03 -0.52
N TYR A 534 21.72 -19.30 -0.51
CA TYR A 534 20.40 -19.70 -0.99
C TYR A 534 19.34 -19.67 0.11
N THR A 535 19.53 -20.44 1.18
CA THR A 535 18.57 -20.58 2.28
C THR A 535 18.31 -19.26 2.98
N MET A 536 19.35 -18.47 3.28
CA MET A 536 19.16 -17.18 3.93
C MET A 536 18.39 -16.20 3.05
N HIS A 537 18.75 -16.10 1.77
CA HIS A 537 18.05 -15.22 0.84
C HIS A 537 16.56 -15.56 0.76
N MET A 538 16.23 -16.85 0.67
CA MET A 538 14.83 -17.28 0.63
C MET A 538 14.07 -17.00 1.93
N VAL A 539 14.65 -17.31 3.08
CA VAL A 539 14.01 -17.08 4.37
C VAL A 539 13.76 -15.59 4.60
N HIS A 540 14.72 -14.75 4.20
CA HIS A 540 14.61 -13.29 4.31
C HIS A 540 13.55 -12.76 3.35
N MET A 541 13.55 -13.20 2.09
CA MET A 541 12.51 -12.85 1.12
C MET A 541 11.11 -13.29 1.58
N PHE A 542 10.96 -14.53 2.06
CA PHE A 542 9.69 -15.05 2.61
C PHE A 542 9.19 -14.18 3.77
N SER A 543 10.06 -13.91 4.74
CA SER A 543 9.72 -13.11 5.93
C SER A 543 9.37 -11.69 5.54
N HIS A 544 10.19 -11.07 4.69
CA HIS A 544 10.00 -9.70 4.23
C HIS A 544 8.68 -9.53 3.48
N ASN A 545 8.42 -10.36 2.48
CA ASN A 545 7.20 -10.28 1.68
C ASN A 545 5.95 -10.49 2.54
N SER A 546 6.01 -11.43 3.48
CA SER A 546 4.87 -11.73 4.35
C SER A 546 4.57 -10.60 5.34
N MET A 547 5.60 -10.02 5.96
CA MET A 547 5.42 -8.87 6.85
C MET A 547 5.03 -7.60 6.08
N LYS A 548 5.56 -7.41 4.86
CA LYS A 548 5.15 -6.33 3.97
C LYS A 548 3.67 -6.46 3.58
N ALA A 549 3.21 -7.65 3.20
CA ALA A 549 1.81 -7.89 2.85
C ALA A 549 0.87 -7.63 4.04
N SER A 550 1.26 -8.06 5.25
CA SER A 550 0.55 -7.73 6.50
C SER A 550 0.49 -6.21 6.73
N HIS A 551 1.61 -5.51 6.57
CA HIS A 551 1.70 -4.08 6.78
C HIS A 551 0.88 -3.28 5.76
N ASP A 552 0.96 -3.68 4.48
CA ASP A 552 0.21 -3.06 3.39
C ASP A 552 -1.31 -3.23 3.59
N ALA A 553 -1.75 -4.39 4.08
CA ALA A 553 -3.15 -4.63 4.45
C ALA A 553 -3.60 -3.73 5.61
N SER A 554 -2.81 -3.64 6.68
CA SER A 554 -3.07 -2.75 7.81
C SER A 554 -3.15 -1.26 7.39
N ILE A 555 -2.30 -0.83 6.45
CA ILE A 555 -2.37 0.53 5.87
C ILE A 555 -3.63 0.72 5.03
N ALA A 556 -4.00 -0.27 4.20
CA ALA A 556 -5.19 -0.19 3.37
C ALA A 556 -6.47 -0.07 4.21
N ALA A 557 -6.59 -0.89 5.26
CA ALA A 557 -7.68 -0.85 6.22
C ALA A 557 -7.87 0.53 6.87
N SER A 558 -6.76 1.23 7.16
CA SER A 558 -6.78 2.55 7.79
C SER A 558 -6.96 3.74 6.81
N GLY A 559 -7.09 3.47 5.51
CA GLY A 559 -7.26 4.48 4.46
C GLY A 559 -5.96 5.20 4.06
N GLY A 560 -4.80 4.61 4.34
CA GLY A 560 -3.50 5.18 3.99
C GLY A 560 -3.03 4.95 2.54
N GLY A 561 -3.90 4.38 1.70
CA GLY A 561 -3.58 3.87 0.37
C GLY A 561 -3.24 2.37 0.38
N GLY A 562 -2.89 1.80 -0.77
CA GLY A 562 -2.57 0.37 -0.91
C GLY A 562 -3.06 -0.20 -2.22
N SER A 563 -3.42 -1.48 -2.22
CA SER A 563 -4.08 -2.12 -3.37
C SER A 563 -5.46 -1.52 -3.60
N SER A 564 -5.85 -1.33 -4.85
CA SER A 564 -7.24 -1.00 -5.21
C SER A 564 -8.14 -2.23 -5.06
N SER A 565 -9.40 -2.02 -4.68
CA SER A 565 -10.40 -3.08 -4.67
C SER A 565 -10.97 -3.30 -6.07
N PHE A 566 -11.02 -4.55 -6.54
CA PHE A 566 -11.62 -4.88 -7.84
C PHE A 566 -13.15 -4.72 -7.84
N THR A 567 -13.78 -4.91 -6.68
CA THR A 567 -15.23 -4.78 -6.47
C THR A 567 -15.56 -3.64 -5.50
N GLY A 568 -16.85 -3.34 -5.32
CA GLY A 568 -17.31 -2.27 -4.44
C GLY A 568 -17.20 -0.87 -5.06
N GLY A 569 -16.95 0.12 -4.21
CA GLY A 569 -17.02 1.55 -4.54
C GLY A 569 -18.44 2.11 -4.47
N GLY A 570 -19.45 1.28 -4.18
CA GLY A 570 -20.83 1.72 -3.95
C GLY A 570 -21.46 2.49 -5.12
N GLY A 571 -22.57 3.16 -4.82
CA GLY A 571 -23.20 4.16 -5.67
C GLY A 571 -22.96 5.59 -5.16
N GLY A 572 -23.33 6.60 -5.94
CA GLY A 572 -23.23 8.00 -5.53
C GLY A 572 -21.86 8.65 -5.72
N PHE A 573 -20.94 8.00 -6.45
CA PHE A 573 -19.79 8.69 -7.02
C PHE A 573 -20.26 9.62 -8.16
N SER A 574 -19.56 10.72 -8.32
CA SER A 574 -19.73 11.63 -9.46
C SER A 574 -18.76 11.27 -10.59
N GLY A 575 -19.09 11.67 -11.81
CA GLY A 575 -18.36 11.22 -12.98
C GLY A 575 -18.66 9.75 -13.32
N GLY A 576 -17.65 9.04 -13.77
CA GLY A 576 -17.83 7.76 -14.44
C GLY A 576 -18.23 7.98 -15.89
N GLY A 577 -19.04 7.08 -16.44
CA GLY A 577 -19.32 7.03 -17.86
C GLY A 577 -18.17 6.40 -18.66
N GLY A 578 -18.54 5.82 -19.80
CA GLY A 578 -17.60 5.18 -20.71
C GLY A 578 -16.87 6.16 -21.61
N GLY A 579 -15.95 5.65 -22.41
CA GLY A 579 -15.28 6.38 -23.46
C GLY A 579 -14.93 5.44 -24.60
N GLY A 580 -14.93 5.98 -25.81
CA GLY A 580 -14.81 5.14 -26.99
C GLY A 580 -14.67 5.93 -28.27
N VAL A 581 -14.75 5.18 -29.37
CA VAL A 581 -14.75 5.69 -30.73
C VAL A 581 -16.14 5.41 -31.32
N ARG A 582 -16.77 6.43 -31.88
CA ARG A 582 -18.09 6.35 -32.53
C ARG A 582 -17.98 6.61 -34.01
#